data_AF-A0A2B5X250-F1
#
_entry.id   AF-A0A2B5X250-F1
#
_cell.length_a   1.000
_cell.length_b   1.000
_cell.length_c   1.000
_cell.angle_alpha   90.00
_cell.angle_beta   90.00
_cell.angle_gamma   90.00
#
_symmetry.space_group_name_H-M   'P 1'
#
loop_
_entity.id
_entity.type
_entity.pdbx_description
1 polymer ?
#
loop_
_entity_poly.entity_id
_entity_poly.type
_entity_poly.pdbx_seq_one_letter_code
_entity_poly.pdbx_strand_id
1 'polypeptide(L)'
;MDKSCFRDSTQLLQEIDRKMSIIESILQQISGYLVTEDIYEIHYMLVEVSQLLLTLQHGPKMKPLAKTLSLQLKNIQEQYNRLFCREDIRRLSSEQSDNRR
;
A
#
# COMPACT_ATOMS: atom_id res chain seq x y z
N MET A 1 22.20 -9.22 24.56
CA MET A 1 22.87 -8.70 23.35
C MET A 1 21.80 -8.15 22.43
N ASP A 2 21.01 -7.17 22.91
CA ASP A 2 19.66 -6.91 22.38
C ASP A 2 19.48 -5.50 21.79
N LYS A 3 20.44 -4.59 21.97
CA LYS A 3 20.28 -3.18 21.57
C LYS A 3 20.36 -2.96 20.06
N SER A 4 21.10 -3.79 19.30
CA SER A 4 21.20 -3.67 17.84
C SER A 4 19.92 -4.14 17.14
N CYS A 5 19.43 -5.33 17.48
CA CYS A 5 18.19 -5.90 16.92
C CYS A 5 16.96 -5.00 17.13
N PHE A 6 16.86 -4.31 18.28
CA PHE A 6 15.79 -3.36 18.54
C PHE A 6 15.91 -2.07 17.73
N ARG A 7 17.13 -1.54 17.55
CA ARG A 7 17.35 -0.33 16.75
C ARG A 7 16.93 -0.55 15.30
N ASP A 8 17.25 -1.72 14.75
CA ASP A 8 16.88 -2.10 13.39
C ASP A 8 15.35 -2.27 13.25
N SER A 9 14.69 -2.87 14.25
CA SER A 9 13.23 -3.05 14.26
C SER A 9 12.47 -1.72 14.38
N THR A 10 12.97 -0.76 15.16
CA THR A 10 12.34 0.56 15.29
C THR A 10 12.42 1.35 13.98
N GLN A 11 13.56 1.29 13.28
CA GLN A 11 13.71 1.92 11.97
C GLN A 11 12.77 1.28 10.93
N LEU A 12 12.68 -0.05 10.92
CA LEU A 12 11.73 -0.79 10.08
C LEU A 12 10.28 -0.34 10.32
N LEU A 13 9.87 -0.21 11.59
CA LEU A 13 8.52 0.22 11.95
C LEU A 13 8.23 1.64 11.48
N GLN A 14 9.17 2.57 11.66
CA GLN A 14 9.01 3.95 11.19
C GLN A 14 8.85 4.02 9.67
N GLU A 15 9.62 3.22 8.93
CA GLU A 15 9.53 3.19 7.47
C GLU A 15 8.21 2.56 6.99
N ILE A 16 7.74 1.49 7.64
CA ILE A 16 6.43 0.89 7.39
C ILE A 16 5.31 1.92 7.60
N ASP A 17 5.32 2.58 8.76
CA ASP A 17 4.29 3.55 9.16
C ASP A 17 4.26 4.75 8.20
N ARG A 18 5.45 5.27 7.85
CA ARG A 18 5.60 6.36 6.88
C ARG A 18 5.03 5.97 5.51
N LYS A 19 5.42 4.82 4.96
CA LYS A 19 4.97 4.39 3.63
C LYS A 19 3.47 4.11 3.61
N MET A 20 2.92 3.44 4.64
CA MET A 20 1.48 3.23 4.77
C MET A 20 0.72 4.56 4.82
N SER A 21 1.20 5.52 5.59
CA SER A 21 0.60 6.86 5.69
C SER A 21 0.60 7.60 4.34
N ILE A 22 1.68 7.48 3.55
CA ILE A 22 1.74 8.07 2.21
C ILE A 22 0.72 7.40 1.29
N ILE A 23 0.67 6.06 1.25
CA ILE A 23 -0.30 5.32 0.45
C ILE A 23 -1.73 5.75 0.82
N GLU A 24 -2.07 5.77 2.10
CA GLU A 24 -3.39 6.18 2.57
C GLU A 24 -3.71 7.63 2.18
N SER A 25 -2.74 8.54 2.29
CA SER A 25 -2.90 9.93 1.86
C SER A 25 -3.20 10.03 0.37
N ILE A 26 -2.47 9.31 -0.48
CA ILE A 26 -2.72 9.29 -1.93
C ILE A 26 -4.13 8.74 -2.19
N LEU A 27 -4.49 7.60 -1.59
CA LEU A 27 -5.82 6.99 -1.74
C LEU A 27 -6.96 7.90 -1.28
N GLN A 28 -6.75 8.71 -0.24
CA GLN A 28 -7.73 9.68 0.25
C GLN A 28 -7.85 10.92 -0.64
N GLN A 29 -6.73 11.37 -1.24
CA GLN A 29 -6.71 12.54 -2.13
C GLN A 29 -7.34 12.26 -3.49
N ILE A 30 -7.37 11.00 -3.91
CA ILE A 30 -7.95 10.63 -5.20
C ILE A 30 -9.48 10.70 -5.14
N SER A 31 -10.03 11.84 -5.55
CA SER A 31 -11.45 12.01 -5.80
C SER A 31 -11.85 11.46 -7.18
N GLY A 32 -11.68 10.15 -7.37
CA GLY A 32 -12.29 9.41 -8.49
C GLY A 32 -11.51 9.35 -9.81
N TYR A 33 -10.26 9.79 -9.88
CA TYR A 33 -9.37 9.51 -11.01
C TYR A 33 -7.95 9.23 -10.52
N LEU A 34 -7.47 8.01 -10.76
CA LEU A 34 -6.09 7.61 -10.53
C LEU A 34 -5.27 7.93 -11.79
N VAL A 35 -4.27 8.81 -11.69
CA VAL A 35 -3.29 8.94 -12.78
C VAL A 35 -2.34 7.75 -12.76
N THR A 36 -1.79 7.42 -13.93
CA THR A 36 -0.88 6.28 -14.10
C THR A 36 0.31 6.32 -13.15
N GLU A 37 0.85 7.50 -12.84
CA GLU A 37 1.95 7.68 -11.89
C GLU A 37 1.56 7.26 -10.47
N ASP A 38 0.40 7.70 -9.97
CA ASP A 38 -0.11 7.32 -8.64
C ASP A 38 -0.28 5.79 -8.50
N ILE A 39 -0.76 5.14 -9.56
CA ILE A 39 -0.94 3.68 -9.60
C ILE A 39 0.40 2.97 -9.39
N TYR A 40 1.42 3.38 -10.15
CA TYR A 40 2.76 2.79 -10.04
C TYR A 40 3.40 3.10 -8.69
N GLU A 41 3.25 4.32 -8.18
CA GLU A 41 3.79 4.72 -6.89
C GLU A 41 3.16 3.91 -5.73
N ILE A 42 1.83 3.82 -5.69
CA ILE A 42 1.12 3.01 -4.70
C ILE A 42 1.53 1.54 -4.82
N HIS A 43 1.56 0.99 -6.04
CA HIS A 43 1.94 -0.41 -6.23
C HIS A 43 3.36 -0.70 -5.73
N TYR A 44 4.31 0.18 -6.03
CA TYR A 44 5.69 0.06 -5.57
C TYR A 44 5.77 0.10 -4.04
N MET A 45 5.14 1.09 -3.40
CA MET A 45 5.16 1.21 -1.94
C MET A 45 4.47 0.02 -1.25
N LEU A 46 3.39 -0.53 -1.82
CA LEU A 46 2.73 -1.73 -1.29
C LEU A 46 3.67 -2.95 -1.30
N VAL A 47 4.47 -3.11 -2.36
CA VAL A 47 5.48 -4.18 -2.46
C VAL A 47 6.58 -3.97 -1.42
N GLU A 48 7.11 -2.76 -1.30
CA GLU A 48 8.15 -2.44 -0.31
C GLU A 48 7.67 -2.69 1.12
N VAL A 49 6.48 -2.20 1.48
CA VAL A 49 5.92 -2.42 2.83
C VAL A 49 5.71 -3.90 3.11
N SER A 50 5.28 -4.68 2.11
CA SER A 50 5.17 -6.14 2.24
C SER A 50 6.53 -6.78 2.58
N GLN A 51 7.61 -6.35 1.94
CA GLN A 51 8.97 -6.85 2.21
C GLN A 51 9.47 -6.43 3.60
N LEU A 52 9.25 -5.18 4.01
CA LEU A 52 9.62 -4.70 5.34
C LEU A 52 8.87 -5.47 6.44
N LEU A 53 7.58 -5.77 6.23
CA LEU A 53 6.78 -6.57 7.15
C LEU A 53 7.26 -8.02 7.23
N LEU A 54 7.67 -8.61 6.11
CA LEU A 54 8.29 -9.93 6.11
C LEU A 54 9.57 -9.92 6.96
N THR A 55 10.46 -8.95 6.77
CA THR A 55 11.67 -8.81 7.59
C THR A 55 11.33 -8.65 9.07
N LEU A 56 10.35 -7.80 9.41
CA LEU A 56 9.89 -7.59 10.78
C LEU A 56 9.35 -8.88 11.41
N GLN A 57 8.66 -9.72 10.62
CA GLN A 57 8.09 -10.99 11.09
C GLN A 57 9.14 -12.04 11.49
N HIS A 58 10.38 -11.91 11.01
CA HIS A 58 11.48 -12.80 11.41
C HIS A 58 11.90 -12.58 12.86
N GLY A 59 11.61 -11.41 13.44
CA GLY A 59 11.79 -11.15 14.86
C GLY A 59 10.69 -11.84 15.69
N PRO A 60 10.99 -12.84 16.54
CA PRO A 60 9.96 -13.59 17.27
C PRO A 60 9.10 -12.70 18.20
N LYS A 61 9.67 -11.61 18.73
CA LYS A 61 8.95 -10.60 19.53
C LYS A 61 8.09 -9.66 18.67
N MET A 62 8.46 -9.44 17.42
CA MET A 62 7.79 -8.53 16.49
C MET A 62 6.75 -9.24 15.61
N LYS A 63 6.80 -10.57 15.54
CA LYS A 63 5.86 -11.40 14.76
C LYS A 63 4.37 -11.09 15.01
N PRO A 64 3.89 -10.88 16.25
CA PRO A 64 2.50 -10.49 16.48
C PRO A 64 2.17 -9.12 15.87
N LEU A 65 3.07 -8.13 16.04
CA LEU A 65 2.91 -6.79 15.49
C LEU A 65 2.95 -6.81 13.96
N ALA A 66 3.90 -7.52 13.36
CA ALA A 66 4.00 -7.70 11.92
C ALA A 66 2.70 -8.28 11.33
N LYS A 67 2.07 -9.26 12.00
CA LYS A 67 0.76 -9.78 11.57
C LYS A 67 -0.33 -8.71 11.59
N THR A 68 -0.42 -7.90 12.63
CA THR A 68 -1.40 -6.81 12.71
C THR A 68 -1.20 -5.80 11.60
N LEU A 69 0.05 -5.37 11.36
CA LEU A 69 0.39 -4.44 10.29
C LEU A 69 0.11 -5.06 8.92
N SER A 70 0.37 -6.35 8.71
CA SER A 70 0.00 -7.05 7.46
C SER A 70 -1.50 -7.04 7.20
N LEU A 71 -2.33 -7.13 8.24
CA LEU A 71 -3.79 -6.99 8.10
C LEU A 71 -4.19 -5.57 7.70
N GLN A 72 -3.53 -4.55 8.27
CA GLN A 72 -3.74 -3.15 7.86
C GLN A 72 -3.33 -2.94 6.40
N LEU A 73 -2.15 -3.45 5.99
CA LEU A 73 -1.70 -3.39 4.61
C LEU A 73 -2.72 -4.03 3.66
N LYS A 74 -3.27 -5.18 4.04
CA LYS A 74 -4.29 -5.86 3.24
C LYS A 74 -5.54 -5.00 3.07
N ASN A 75 -5.99 -4.31 4.12
CA ASN A 75 -7.12 -3.39 4.01
C ASN A 75 -6.82 -2.21 3.05
N ILE A 76 -5.61 -1.66 3.12
CA ILE A 76 -5.14 -0.62 2.19
C ILE A 76 -5.13 -1.16 0.75
N GLN A 77 -4.61 -2.37 0.54
CA GLN A 77 -4.62 -3.04 -0.78
C GLN A 77 -6.05 -3.24 -1.30
N GLU A 78 -7.01 -3.62 -0.44
CA GLU A 78 -8.41 -3.75 -0.84
C GLU A 78 -9.02 -2.42 -1.25
N GLN A 79 -8.70 -1.32 -0.56
CA GLN A 79 -9.13 0.03 -0.94
C GLN A 79 -8.55 0.45 -2.29
N TYR A 80 -7.23 0.26 -2.47
CA TYR A 80 -6.55 0.49 -3.74
C TYR A 80 -7.19 -0.30 -4.89
N ASN A 81 -7.40 -1.61 -4.71
CA ASN A 81 -8.01 -2.46 -5.73
C ASN A 81 -9.43 -1.99 -6.11
N ARG A 82 -10.22 -1.53 -5.13
CA ARG A 82 -11.56 -0.98 -5.41
C ARG A 82 -11.51 0.30 -6.25
N LEU A 83 -10.54 1.17 -5.99
CA LEU A 83 -10.35 2.40 -6.78
C LEU A 83 -9.82 2.08 -8.18
N PHE A 84 -8.84 1.18 -8.28
CA PHE A 84 -8.28 0.72 -9.55
C PHE A 84 -9.36 0.07 -10.44
N CYS A 85 -10.14 -0.87 -9.91
CA CYS A 85 -11.24 -1.48 -10.66
C CYS A 85 -12.31 -0.47 -11.11
N ARG A 86 -12.58 0.57 -10.32
CA ARG A 86 -13.51 1.65 -10.72
C ARG A 86 -12.95 2.48 -11.87
N GLU A 87 -11.66 2.76 -11.86
CA GLU A 87 -10.98 3.50 -12.92
C GLU A 87 -10.98 2.71 -14.23
N ASP A 88 -10.68 1.40 -14.18
CA ASP A 88 -10.76 0.52 -15.36
C ASP A 88 -12.16 0.52 -15.98
N ILE A 89 -13.22 0.43 -15.16
CA ILE A 89 -14.60 0.49 -15.64
C ILE A 89 -14.90 1.85 -16.30
N ARG A 90 -14.39 2.96 -15.75
CA ARG A 90 -14.57 4.31 -16.33
C ARG A 90 -13.91 4.41 -17.70
N ARG A 91 -12.66 3.94 -17.84
CA ARG A 91 -11.92 3.95 -19.12
C ARG A 91 -12.65 3.16 -20.20
N LEU A 92 -13.12 1.95 -19.88
CA LEU A 92 -13.91 1.13 -20.80
C LEU A 92 -15.23 1.79 -21.22
N SER A 93 -15.88 2.54 -20.32
CA SER A 93 -17.12 3.25 -20.61
C SER A 93 -16.93 4.51 -21.49
N SER A 94 -15.81 5.21 -21.36
CA SER A 94 -15.45 6.33 -22.24
C SER A 94 -15.12 5.87 -23.66
N GLU A 95 -14.40 4.77 -23.82
CA GLU A 95 -14.02 4.23 -25.14
C GLU A 95 -15.23 3.75 -25.96
N GLN A 96 -16.27 3.22 -25.31
CA GLN A 96 -17.51 2.82 -25.99
C GLN A 96 -18.37 4.00 -26.43
N SER A 97 -18.19 5.17 -25.82
CA SER A 97 -18.96 6.39 -26.12
C SER A 97 -18.44 7.10 -27.37
N ASP A 98 -17.13 7.08 -27.59
CA ASP A 98 -16.49 7.69 -28.76
C ASP A 98 -16.64 6.84 -30.04
N ASN A 99 -16.77 5.52 -29.91
CA ASN A 99 -16.98 4.61 -31.07
C ASN A 99 -18.42 4.61 -31.63
N ARG A 100 -19.33 5.42 -31.08
CA ARG A 100 -20.73 5.55 -31.55
C ARG A 100 -21.02 6.88 -32.24
N ARG A 101 -20.01 7.69 -32.57
CA ARG A 101 -20.17 8.93 -33.34
C ARG A 101 -19.68 8.79 -34.77
#